data_AF-A0A383DFZ1-F1
#
_entry.id   AF-A0A383DFZ1-F1
#
_cell.length_a   1.000
_cell.length_b   1.000
_cell.length_c   1.000
_cell.angle_alpha   90.00
_cell.angle_beta   90.00
_cell.angle_gamma   90.00
#
_symmetry.space_group_name_H-M   'P 1'
#
loop_
_entity.id
_entity.type
_entity.pdbx_description
1 polymer ?
#
loop_
_entity_poly.entity_id
_entity_poly.type
_entity_poly.pdbx_seq_one_letter_code
_entity_poly.pdbx_strand_id
1 'polypeptide(L)'
;MKRIIPQDSFAAALYPGQPVTLSHPDHLYVVGRLHGLTPPRVENARVLELGCGAGGNILPMAATIPGGQFVGIDLSERKIKMAKVAAA
;
A
#
# COMPACT_ATOMS: atom_id res chain seq x y z
N MET A 1 -28.26 17.80 -13.20
CA MET A 1 -27.32 16.66 -13.15
C MET A 1 -26.35 16.91 -12.00
N LYS A 2 -26.50 16.23 -10.85
CA LYS A 2 -25.57 16.41 -9.71
C LYS A 2 -24.24 15.78 -10.11
N ARG A 3 -23.16 16.57 -10.12
CA ARG A 3 -21.78 16.04 -10.17
C ARG A 3 -21.63 15.10 -8.97
N ILE A 4 -21.44 13.80 -9.22
CA ILE A 4 -20.93 12.88 -8.21
C ILE A 4 -19.47 13.31 -8.00
N ILE A 5 -19.21 14.06 -6.94
CA ILE A 5 -17.86 14.34 -6.49
C ILE A 5 -17.44 13.09 -5.70
N PRO A 6 -16.41 12.32 -6.09
CA PRO A 6 -16.02 11.07 -5.41
C PRO A 6 -15.55 11.24 -3.96
N GLN A 7 -15.47 12.47 -3.46
CA GLN A 7 -14.91 12.82 -2.15
C GLN A 7 -15.73 12.25 -0.98
N ASP A 8 -17.06 12.18 -1.11
CA ASP A 8 -17.94 11.84 0.02
C ASP A 8 -17.93 10.33 0.37
N SER A 9 -17.75 9.45 -0.62
CA SER A 9 -17.80 7.99 -0.41
C SER A 9 -16.52 7.43 0.20
N PHE A 10 -15.34 7.98 -0.15
CA PHE A 10 -14.05 7.53 0.39
C PHE A 10 -13.72 8.14 1.76
N ALA A 11 -14.22 9.35 2.05
CA ALA A 11 -14.01 10.03 3.33
C ALA A 11 -14.82 9.41 4.47
N ALA A 12 -16.04 8.92 4.19
CA ALA A 12 -16.95 8.40 5.21
C ALA A 12 -16.68 6.94 5.62
N ALA A 13 -16.13 6.13 4.72
CA ALA A 13 -16.00 4.69 4.97
C ALA A 13 -14.65 4.30 5.61
N LEU A 14 -14.70 3.94 6.89
CA LEU A 14 -13.69 3.13 7.57
C LEU A 14 -13.80 1.67 7.08
N TYR A 15 -13.28 1.38 5.89
CA TYR A 15 -12.99 0.00 5.54
C TYR A 15 -11.67 -0.41 6.23
N PRO A 16 -11.62 -1.57 6.91
CA PRO A 16 -10.37 -2.05 7.47
C PRO A 16 -9.39 -2.30 6.32
N GLY A 17 -8.29 -1.56 6.30
CA GLY A 17 -7.15 -1.89 5.43
C GLY A 17 -6.55 -3.19 5.95
N GLN A 18 -6.87 -4.30 5.29
CA GLN A 18 -6.31 -5.61 5.60
C GLN A 18 -5.03 -5.82 4.79
N PRO A 19 -4.02 -6.51 5.34
CA PRO A 19 -2.90 -6.97 4.54
C PRO A 19 -3.38 -7.86 3.39
N VAL A 20 -2.83 -7.64 2.20
CA VAL A 20 -3.11 -8.44 1.01
C VAL A 20 -1.84 -9.21 0.64
N THR A 21 -1.78 -10.48 1.02
CA THR A 21 -0.57 -11.33 0.85
C THR A 21 -0.08 -11.38 -0.60
N LEU A 22 -1.00 -11.40 -1.57
CA LEU A 22 -0.64 -11.44 -3.00
C LEU A 22 0.03 -10.15 -3.49
N SER A 23 -0.11 -9.05 -2.75
CA SER A 23 0.54 -7.77 -3.08
C SER A 23 1.93 -7.63 -2.46
N HIS A 24 2.37 -8.58 -1.63
CA HIS A 24 3.69 -8.54 -1.00
C HIS A 24 4.81 -8.64 -2.06
N PRO A 25 5.88 -7.84 -1.96
CA PRO A 25 7.01 -7.88 -2.90
C PRO A 25 7.61 -9.28 -3.11
N ASP A 26 7.70 -10.12 -2.06
CA ASP A 26 8.16 -11.51 -2.19
C ASP A 26 7.29 -12.34 -3.13
N HIS A 27 5.96 -12.21 -3.01
CA HIS A 27 5.04 -12.93 -3.88
C HIS A 27 5.23 -12.50 -5.33
N LEU A 28 5.26 -11.17 -5.57
CA LEU A 28 5.45 -10.61 -6.90
C LEU A 28 6.82 -10.94 -7.50
N TYR A 29 7.86 -11.01 -6.68
CA TYR A 29 9.19 -11.44 -7.10
C TYR A 29 9.16 -12.88 -7.60
N VAL A 30 8.58 -13.81 -6.84
CA VAL A 30 8.46 -15.22 -7.24
C VAL A 30 7.64 -15.37 -8.51
N VAL A 31 6.47 -14.72 -8.60
CA VAL A 31 5.63 -14.73 -9.81
C VAL A 31 6.42 -14.22 -11.01
N GLY A 32 7.10 -13.09 -10.88
CA GLY A 32 7.94 -12.54 -11.96
C GLY A 32 9.02 -13.52 -12.42
N ARG A 33 9.72 -14.17 -11.48
CA ARG A 33 10.76 -15.15 -11.79
C ARG A 33 10.20 -16.39 -12.50
N LEU A 34 9.05 -16.90 -12.08
CA LEU A 34 8.39 -18.04 -12.74
C LEU A 34 7.98 -17.71 -14.19
N HIS A 35 7.64 -16.46 -14.46
CA HIS A 35 7.33 -15.96 -15.81
C HIS A 35 8.56 -15.46 -16.60
N GLY A 36 9.77 -15.77 -16.13
CA GLY A 36 11.01 -15.45 -16.86
C GLY A 36 11.46 -13.98 -16.77
N LEU A 37 10.88 -13.19 -15.88
CA LEU A 37 11.31 -11.81 -15.61
C LEU A 37 12.52 -11.79 -14.65
N THR A 38 13.23 -10.66 -14.63
CA THR A 38 14.33 -10.36 -13.70
C THR A 38 13.94 -9.21 -12.76
N PRO A 39 12.98 -9.42 -11.84
CA PRO A 39 12.58 -8.39 -10.90
C PRO A 39 13.73 -7.98 -9.96
N PRO A 40 13.72 -6.74 -9.44
CA PRO A 40 14.69 -6.31 -8.46
C PRO A 40 14.61 -7.16 -7.18
N ARG A 41 15.72 -7.27 -6.47
CA ARG A 41 15.78 -7.96 -5.18
C ARG A 41 14.86 -7.28 -4.15
N VAL A 42 14.12 -8.09 -3.40
CA VAL A 42 13.08 -7.60 -2.47
C VAL A 42 13.67 -6.78 -1.34
N GLU A 43 14.90 -7.08 -0.91
CA GLU A 43 15.53 -6.39 0.22
C GLU A 43 15.73 -4.87 -0.03
N ASN A 44 15.71 -4.44 -1.30
CA ASN A 44 15.80 -3.04 -1.72
C ASN A 44 14.58 -2.59 -2.54
N ALA A 45 13.42 -3.22 -2.33
CA ALA A 45 12.22 -2.95 -3.10
C ALA A 45 11.76 -1.49 -2.95
N ARG A 46 11.23 -0.91 -4.04
CA ARG A 46 10.53 0.38 -4.02
C ARG A 46 9.06 0.12 -4.33
N VAL A 47 8.20 0.34 -3.35
CA VAL A 47 6.78 0.01 -3.41
C VAL A 47 5.95 1.29 -3.35
N LEU A 48 5.00 1.40 -4.28
CA LEU A 48 3.98 2.44 -4.30
C LEU A 48 2.61 1.79 -4.11
N GLU A 49 1.85 2.23 -3.10
CA GLU A 49 0.45 1.84 -2.92
C GLU A 49 -0.47 3.02 -3.22
N LEU A 50 -1.40 2.83 -4.16
CA LEU A 50 -2.45 3.78 -4.51
C LEU A 50 -3.73 3.40 -3.77
N GLY A 51 -4.30 4.35 -3.01
CA GLY A 51 -5.39 4.06 -2.08
C GLY A 51 -4.89 3.34 -0.81
N CYS A 52 -3.78 3.80 -0.23
CA CYS A 52 -3.14 3.11 0.91
C CYS A 52 -3.97 3.13 2.21
N GLY A 53 -5.04 3.94 2.25
CA GLY A 53 -5.89 4.09 3.42
C GLY A 53 -5.09 4.41 4.68
N ALA A 54 -5.34 3.65 5.74
CA ALA A 54 -4.63 3.79 7.02
C ALA A 54 -3.30 3.02 7.07
N GLY A 55 -2.80 2.56 5.91
CA GLY A 55 -1.51 1.88 5.78
C GLY A 55 -1.52 0.39 6.13
N GLY A 56 -2.70 -0.24 6.26
CA GLY A 56 -2.82 -1.62 6.74
C GLY A 56 -2.17 -2.69 5.86
N ASN A 57 -1.90 -2.38 4.59
CA ASN A 57 -1.17 -3.27 3.69
C ASN A 57 0.31 -2.88 3.57
N ILE A 58 0.61 -1.60 3.31
CA ILE A 58 1.99 -1.15 3.09
C ILE A 58 2.86 -1.10 4.36
N LEU A 59 2.31 -0.79 5.54
CA LEU A 59 3.11 -0.66 6.77
C LEU A 59 3.67 -2.00 7.27
N PRO A 60 2.91 -3.11 7.30
CA PRO A 60 3.48 -4.41 7.60
C PRO A 60 4.60 -4.84 6.63
N MET A 61 4.50 -4.52 5.34
CA MET A 61 5.58 -4.80 4.38
C MET A 61 6.83 -3.97 4.68
N ALA A 62 6.67 -2.69 5.01
CA ALA A 62 7.77 -1.82 5.39
C ALA A 62 8.48 -2.32 6.66
N ALA A 63 7.72 -2.87 7.61
CA ALA A 63 8.26 -3.44 8.83
C ALA A 63 9.09 -4.70 8.59
N THR A 64 8.76 -5.52 7.59
CA THR A 64 9.50 -6.75 7.27
C THR A 64 10.65 -6.54 6.29
N ILE A 65 10.69 -5.43 5.56
CA ILE A 65 11.69 -5.12 4.52
C ILE A 65 12.38 -3.77 4.86
N PRO A 66 13.29 -3.74 5.85
CA PRO A 66 13.88 -2.49 6.35
C PRO A 66 14.79 -1.76 5.33
N GLY A 67 15.29 -2.47 4.32
CA GLY A 67 16.05 -1.85 3.22
C GLY A 67 15.17 -1.30 2.08
N GLY A 68 13.85 -1.53 2.15
CA GLY A 68 12.90 -1.08 1.14
C GLY A 68 12.45 0.36 1.34
N GLN A 69 11.89 0.94 0.27
CA GLN A 69 11.25 2.25 0.30
C GLN A 69 9.77 2.10 -0.02
N PHE A 70 8.91 2.64 0.83
CA PHE A 70 7.47 2.46 0.77
C PHE A 70 6.78 3.83 0.73
N VAL A 71 5.97 4.04 -0.30
CA VAL A 71 5.20 5.27 -0.50
C VAL A 71 3.73 4.91 -0.65
N GLY A 72 2.90 5.44 0.25
CA GLY A 72 1.44 5.31 0.18
C GLY A 72 0.79 6.63 -0.20
N ILE A 73 -0.18 6.57 -1.12
CA ILE A 73 -1.00 7.72 -1.53
C ILE A 73 -2.46 7.37 -1.27
N ASP A 74 -3.21 8.26 -0.63
CA ASP A 74 -4.66 8.13 -0.44
C ASP A 74 -5.32 9.51 -0.51
N LEU A 75 -6.58 9.56 -0.95
CA LEU A 75 -7.36 10.79 -1.02
C LEU A 75 -7.86 11.26 0.35
N SER A 76 -7.97 10.36 1.33
CA SER A 76 -8.46 10.67 2.67
C SER A 76 -7.35 11.17 3.58
N GLU A 77 -7.32 12.48 3.84
CA GLU A 77 -6.40 13.09 4.80
C GLU A 77 -6.46 12.44 6.19
N ARG A 78 -7.67 12.08 6.64
CA ARG A 78 -7.88 11.39 7.92
C ARG A 78 -7.12 10.05 7.96
N LYS A 79 -7.22 9.26 6.89
CA LYS A 79 -6.54 7.96 6.81
C LYS A 79 -5.02 8.13 6.70
N ILE A 80 -4.55 9.12 5.94
CA ILE A 80 -3.11 9.47 5.89
C ILE A 80 -2.58 9.86 7.28
N LYS A 81 -3.34 10.63 8.06
CA LYS A 81 -2.95 10.97 9.44
C LYS A 81 -2.83 9.72 10.31
N MET A 82 -3.79 8.79 10.21
CA MET A 82 -3.72 7.50 10.93
C MET A 82 -2.50 6.68 10.52
N ALA A 83 -2.24 6.57 9.21
CA ALA A 83 -1.09 5.84 8.69
C ALA A 83 0.25 6.42 9.20
N LYS A 84 0.39 7.75 9.22
CA LYS A 84 1.59 8.43 9.75
C LYS A 84 1.80 8.18 11.24
N VAL A 85 0.72 8.12 12.02
CA VAL A 85 0.79 7.78 13.46
C VAL A 85 1.20 6.33 13.65
N ALA A 86 0.68 5.40 12.83
CA ALA A 86 1.02 3.98 12.90
C ALA A 86 2.43 3.65 12.39
N ALA A 87 3.01 4.53 11.56
CA ALA A 87 4.36 4.39 11.02
C ALA A 87 5.48 4.90 11.97
N ALA A 88 5.10 5.63 13.03
CA ALA A 88 6.02 6.18 14.03
C ALA A 88 6.32 5.15 15.12
#